data_AF-A0A4U5JAY4-F1
#
_entry.id   AF-A0A4U5JAY4-F1
#
_cell.length_a   1.000
_cell.length_b   1.000
_cell.length_c   1.000
_cell.angle_alpha   90.00
_cell.angle_beta   90.00
_cell.angle_gamma   90.00
#
_symmetry.space_group_name_H-M   'P 1'
#
loop_
_entity.id
_entity.type
_entity.pdbx_description
1 polymer ?
#
loop_
_entity_poly.entity_id
_entity_poly.type
_entity_poly.pdbx_seq_one_letter_code
_entity_poly.pdbx_strand_id
1 'polypeptide(L)' 'MSGEFPKTPPEGVLPKHRDRARDLQFQLLVLEARLESANFEDKEAYRRAIRERSEELDSLRGPTAE' A
#
# COMPACT_ATOMS: atom_id res chain seq x y z
N MET A 1 -15.00 7.67 -3.69
CA MET A 1 -14.76 7.31 -2.28
C MET A 1 -13.83 8.35 -1.67
N SER A 2 -14.00 8.69 -0.40
CA SER A 2 -13.29 9.75 0.30
C SER A 2 -11.78 9.55 0.24
N GLY A 3 -11.06 10.46 -0.42
CA GLY A 3 -9.60 10.50 -0.49
C GLY A 3 -8.96 10.93 0.83
N GLU A 4 -9.35 10.31 1.93
CA GLU A 4 -8.68 10.49 3.21
C GLU A 4 -7.35 9.76 3.15
N PHE A 5 -6.30 10.54 2.90
CA PHE A 5 -4.93 10.09 3.10
C PHE A 5 -4.84 9.41 4.49
N PRO A 6 -4.37 8.16 4.58
CA PRO A 6 -4.17 7.53 5.86
C PRO A 6 -3.08 8.31 6.62
N LYS A 7 -3.50 9.18 7.54
CA LYS A 7 -2.59 9.96 8.40
C LYS A 7 -1.86 9.06 9.40
N THR A 8 -2.43 7.89 9.66
CA THR A 8 -1.93 6.90 10.62
C THR A 8 -1.14 5.83 9.87
N PRO A 9 0.12 5.55 10.27
CA PRO A 9 0.84 4.40 9.73
C PRO A 9 0.03 3.12 9.99
N PRO A 10 0.20 2.08 9.15
CA PRO A 10 -0.55 0.85 9.31
C PRO A 10 -0.28 0.24 10.69
N GLU A 11 -1.32 -0.32 11.28
CA GLU A 11 -1.25 -0.98 12.58
C GLU A 11 -0.22 -2.13 12.51
N GLY A 12 0.56 -2.32 13.58
CA GLY A 12 1.60 -3.35 13.65
C GLY A 12 2.93 -3.02 12.96
N VAL A 13 3.07 -1.88 12.28
CA VAL A 13 4.37 -1.47 11.69
C VAL A 13 5.37 -1.08 12.76
N LEU A 14 6.58 -1.68 12.68
CA LEU A 14 7.67 -1.35 13.60
C LEU A 14 8.03 0.14 13.50
N PRO A 15 8.34 0.83 14.63
CA PRO A 15 8.65 2.26 14.61
C PRO A 15 9.73 2.66 13.59
N LYS A 16 10.75 1.82 13.42
CA LYS A 16 11.84 1.99 12.46
C LYS A 16 11.43 1.95 10.98
N HIS A 17 10.21 1.47 10.68
CA HIS A 17 9.68 1.33 9.33
C HIS A 17 8.48 2.25 9.06
N ARG A 18 8.10 3.13 9.99
CA ARG A 18 6.92 3.99 9.84
C ARG A 18 6.98 4.90 8.61
N ASP A 19 8.13 5.50 8.33
CA ASP A 19 8.29 6.38 7.17
C ASP A 19 8.16 5.57 5.87
N ARG A 20 8.82 4.41 5.78
CA ARG A 20 8.70 3.51 4.64
C ARG A 20 7.27 2.99 4.45
N ALA A 21 6.58 2.64 5.54
CA ALA A 21 5.21 2.18 5.50
C ALA A 21 4.24 3.27 5.02
N ARG A 22 4.47 4.52 5.42
CA ARG A 22 3.70 5.67 4.93
C ARG A 22 3.92 5.89 3.42
N ASP A 23 5.16 5.78 2.95
CA ASP A 23 5.47 5.88 1.52
C ASP A 23 4.78 4.78 0.71
N LEU A 24 4.77 3.54 1.22
CA LEU A 24 4.09 2.42 0.59
C LEU A 24 2.56 2.60 0.58
N GLN A 25 1.97 3.12 1.65
CA GLN A 25 0.54 3.48 1.67
C GLN A 25 0.20 4.54 0.61
N PHE A 26 1.05 5.55 0.44
CA PHE A 26 0.85 6.56 -0.59
C PHE A 26 0.95 5.95 -2.00
N GLN A 27 1.94 5.09 -2.23
CA GLN A 27 2.09 4.39 -3.51
C GLN A 27 0.89 3.50 -3.80
N LEU A 28 0.38 2.77 -2.81
CA LEU A 28 -0.82 1.94 -2.95
C LEU A 28 -2.03 2.78 -3.33
N LEU A 29 -2.27 3.91 -2.65
CA LEU A 29 -3.38 4.81 -2.97
C LEU A 29 -3.31 5.35 -4.41
N VAL A 30 -2.11 5.74 -4.86
CA VAL A 30 -1.91 6.20 -6.24
C VAL A 30 -2.12 5.06 -7.24
N LEU A 31 -1.63 3.86 -6.95
CA LEU A 31 -1.79 2.70 -7.82
C LEU A 31 -3.25 2.24 -7.90
N GLU A 32 -4.01 2.31 -6.81
CA GLU A 32 -5.44 2.01 -6.76
C GLU A 32 -6.24 3.01 -7.60
N ALA A 33 -5.98 4.31 -7.46
CA ALA A 33 -6.60 5.33 -8.29
C ALA A 33 -6.26 5.14 -9.77
N ARG A 34 -5.00 4.79 -10.09
CA ARG A 34 -4.60 4.47 -11.46
C ARG A 34 -5.30 3.22 -11.98
N LEU A 35 -5.41 2.16 -11.18
CA LEU A 35 -6.11 0.93 -11.53
C LEU A 35 -7.58 1.19 -11.85
N GLU A 36 -8.25 2.05 -11.07
CA GLU A 36 -9.64 2.44 -11.31
C GLU A 36 -9.80 3.13 -12.68
N SER A 37 -8.84 3.98 -13.04
CA SER A 37 -8.82 4.71 -14.32
C SER A 37 -8.19 3.94 -15.51
N ALA A 38 -7.55 2.80 -15.25
CA ALA A 38 -6.76 2.07 -16.25
C ALA A 38 -7.63 1.32 -17.27
N ASN A 39 -7.08 1.09 -18.47
CA ASN A 39 -7.67 0.20 -19.47
C ASN A 39 -7.46 -1.29 -19.08
N PHE A 40 -8.09 -2.22 -19.80
CA PHE A 40 -8.03 -3.65 -19.47
C PHE A 40 -6.60 -4.22 -19.49
N GLU A 41 -5.76 -3.77 -20.42
CA GLU A 41 -4.38 -4.25 -20.58
C GLU A 41 -3.50 -3.82 -19.41
N ASP A 42 -3.64 -2.57 -18.97
CA ASP A 42 -2.85 -2.00 -17.87
C ASP A 42 -3.36 -2.44 -16.48
N LYS A 43 -4.63 -2.87 -16.37
CA LYS A 43 -5.22 -3.29 -15.10
C LYS A 43 -4.45 -4.44 -14.44
N GLU A 44 -3.96 -5.39 -15.23
CA GLU A 44 -3.20 -6.52 -14.67
C GLU A 44 -1.84 -6.07 -14.13
N ALA A 45 -1.16 -5.15 -14.83
CA ALA A 45 0.08 -4.55 -14.37
C ALA A 45 -0.11 -3.76 -13.05
N TYR A 46 -1.16 -2.95 -12.96
CA TYR A 46 -1.47 -2.21 -11.73
C TYR A 46 -1.87 -3.14 -10.58
N ARG A 47 -2.65 -4.20 -10.82
CA ARG A 47 -2.98 -5.22 -9.81
C ARG A 47 -1.73 -5.90 -9.26
N ARG A 48 -0.79 -6.26 -10.13
CA ARG A 48 0.49 -6.85 -9.73
C ARG A 48 1.31 -5.88 -8.88
N ALA A 49 1.42 -4.61 -9.31
CA ALA A 49 2.14 -3.58 -8.56
C ALA A 49 1.52 -3.32 -7.16
N ILE A 50 0.19 -3.28 -7.06
CA ILE A 50 -0.53 -3.15 -5.78
C ILE A 50 -0.22 -4.34 -4.88
N ARG A 51 -0.22 -5.56 -5.43
CA ARG A 51 0.10 -6.77 -4.67
C ARG A 51 1.53 -6.72 -4.12
N GLU A 52 2.52 -6.41 -4.96
CA GLU A 52 3.93 -6.34 -4.55
C GLU A 52 4.15 -5.29 -3.45
N ARG A 53 3.50 -4.11 -3.56
CA ARG A 53 3.60 -3.05 -2.55
C ARG A 53 2.85 -3.37 -1.26
N SER A 54 1.75 -4.13 -1.35
CA SER A 54 1.01 -4.62 -0.18
C SER A 54 1.81 -5.67 0.57
N GLU A 55 2.45 -6.61 -0.13
CA GLU A 55 3.33 -7.61 0.46
C GLU A 55 4.56 -6.95 1.11
N GLU A 56 5.14 -5.93 0.48
CA GLU A 56 6.21 -5.13 1.08
C GLU A 56 5.73 -4.43 2.36
N LEU A 57 4.55 -3.80 2.34
CA LEU A 57 3.98 -3.13 3.51
C LEU A 57 3.71 -4.10 4.67
N ASP A 58 3.25 -5.31 4.35
CA ASP A 58 3.02 -6.37 5.32
C ASP A 58 4.33 -6.87 5.92
N SER A 59 5.40 -6.97 5.13
CA SER A 59 6.75 -7.34 5.62
C SER A 59 7.35 -6.34 6.62
N LEU A 60 6.89 -5.09 6.61
CA LEU A 60 7.31 -4.05 7.55
C LEU A 60 6.54 -4.09 8.88
N ARG A 61 5.46 -4.87 8.94
CA ARG A 61 4.80 -5.19 10.20
C ARG A 61 5.74 -6.05 11.02
N GLY A 62 5.76 -5.82 12.32
CA GLY A 62 6.47 -6.70 13.24
C GLY A 62 5.89 -8.12 13.13
N PRO A 63 6.60 -9.15 13.63
CA PRO A 63 5.97 -10.44 13.84
C PRO A 63 4.69 -10.18 14.61
N THR A 64 3.54 -10.44 13.98
CA THR A 64 2.25 -10.42 14.64
C THR A 64 2.43 -11.26 15.90
N ALA A 65 2.19 -10.65 17.06
CA ALA A 65 1.95 -11.41 18.27
C ALA A 65 0.72 -12.28 17.97
N GLU A 66 0.96 -13.52 17.56
CA GLU A 66 0.02 -14.62 17.81
C GLU A 66 -0.10 -14.84 19.31
#